data_AF-A0A7S1KUS8-F1
#
_entry.id   AF-A0A7S1KUS8-F1
#
_cell.length_a   1.000
_cell.length_b   1.000
_cell.length_c   1.000
_cell.angle_alpha   90.00
_cell.angle_beta   90.00
_cell.angle_gamma   90.00
#
_symmetry.space_group_name_H-M   'P 1'
#
loop_
_entity.id
_entity.type
_entity.pdbx_description
1 polymer ?
#
loop_
_entity_poly.entity_id
_entity_poly.type
_entity_poly.pdbx_seq_one_letter_code
_entity_poly.pdbx_strand_id
1 'polypeptide(L)'
;PWVFLKGATTGDGEGQLPPLVTEDDQKEKIPKEIQSRSGIESTLSKWLQDIPTEAHQIDEAVDKVQMLVLKTYSFIRSQVCDQVELFAYSFFKVPMLRRLAEDMSKMELSDMDKTNYEARRNRLKVEIDEARIALKEVNECIDRIENFKLKCEAQRHL
;
A
#
# COMPACT_ATOMS: atom_id res chain seq x y z
N PRO A 1 16.46 0.05 -10.69
CA PRO A 1 15.80 -1.16 -11.22
C PRO A 1 14.67 -1.62 -10.28
N TRP A 2 13.44 -1.48 -10.77
CA TRP A 2 12.15 -1.97 -10.28
C TRP A 2 12.18 -3.09 -9.23
N VAL A 3 11.77 -2.81 -7.98
CA VAL A 3 11.62 -3.84 -6.91
C VAL A 3 10.16 -4.02 -6.46
N PHE A 4 9.18 -3.26 -6.99
CA PHE A 4 7.80 -3.31 -6.47
C PHE A 4 6.81 -4.21 -7.22
N LEU A 5 7.27 -5.11 -8.09
CA LEU A 5 6.40 -5.93 -8.95
C LEU A 5 6.42 -7.44 -8.68
N LYS A 6 6.95 -7.90 -7.54
CA LYS A 6 7.02 -9.34 -7.20
C LYS A 6 6.17 -9.76 -5.99
N GLY A 7 4.94 -9.24 -5.90
CA GLY A 7 3.98 -9.66 -4.87
C GLY A 7 2.59 -10.07 -5.37
N ALA A 8 2.23 -9.75 -6.62
CA ALA A 8 0.84 -9.84 -7.07
C ALA A 8 0.33 -11.27 -7.43
N THR A 9 1.08 -12.35 -7.18
CA THR A 9 0.66 -13.71 -7.60
C THR A 9 0.86 -14.83 -6.58
N THR A 10 1.19 -14.55 -5.32
CA THR A 10 1.19 -15.55 -4.26
C THR A 10 0.18 -15.16 -3.22
N GLY A 11 -0.91 -15.93 -3.15
CA GLY A 11 -2.00 -15.72 -2.21
C GLY A 11 -1.51 -15.70 -0.77
N ASP A 12 -1.89 -14.66 -0.05
CA ASP A 12 -2.78 -14.82 1.10
C ASP A 12 -3.51 -13.49 1.29
N GLY A 13 -4.78 -13.58 1.68
CA GLY A 13 -5.68 -12.45 1.73
C GLY A 13 -5.30 -11.46 2.83
N GLU A 14 -4.82 -10.30 2.43
CA GLU A 14 -5.11 -9.02 3.07
C GLU A 14 -4.90 -7.94 2.02
N GLY A 15 -6.01 -7.39 1.52
CA GLY A 15 -6.01 -6.28 0.58
C GLY A 15 -5.52 -5.02 1.28
N GLN A 16 -4.21 -4.92 1.49
CA GLN A 16 -3.60 -3.68 1.92
C GLN A 16 -3.68 -2.71 0.73
N LEU A 17 -4.72 -1.88 0.75
CA LEU A 17 -4.79 -0.70 -0.11
C LEU A 17 -3.43 0.02 -0.03
N PRO A 18 -2.86 0.46 -1.16
CA PRO A 18 -1.64 1.25 -1.12
C PRO A 18 -1.86 2.41 -0.15
N PRO A 19 -0.94 2.64 0.80
CA PRO A 19 -1.14 3.66 1.82
C PRO A 19 -1.47 4.98 1.13
N LEU A 20 -2.57 5.62 1.55
CA LEU A 20 -2.87 6.98 1.11
C LEU A 20 -1.64 7.82 1.44
N VAL A 21 -0.96 8.35 0.42
CA VAL A 21 0.09 9.35 0.65
C VAL A 21 -0.60 10.52 1.32
N THR A 22 -0.30 10.67 2.61
CA THR A 22 -0.91 11.65 3.50
C THR A 22 -0.38 13.04 3.16
N GLU A 23 -1.23 14.07 3.29
CA GLU A 23 -0.80 15.47 3.08
C GLU A 23 0.39 15.86 3.99
N ASP A 24 0.54 15.18 5.12
CA ASP A 24 1.66 15.34 6.05
C ASP A 24 3.00 14.92 5.44
N ASP A 25 3.03 13.90 4.57
CA ASP A 25 4.24 13.48 3.85
C ASP A 25 4.73 14.56 2.87
N GLN A 26 3.81 15.35 2.32
CA GLN A 26 4.15 16.47 1.43
C GLN A 26 4.60 17.71 2.22
N LYS A 27 4.00 17.99 3.39
CA LYS A 27 4.38 19.13 4.24
C LYS A 27 5.78 18.99 4.82
N GLU A 28 6.21 17.79 5.19
CA GLU A 28 7.58 17.56 5.66
C GLU A 28 8.64 17.65 4.56
N LYS A 29 8.23 17.47 3.30
CA LYS A 29 9.16 17.42 2.16
C LYS A 29 9.63 18.80 1.72
N ILE A 30 8.77 19.82 1.84
CA ILE A 30 9.06 21.20 1.42
C ILE A 30 10.25 21.82 2.19
N PRO A 31 10.33 21.76 3.53
CA PRO A 31 11.49 22.26 4.27
C PRO A 31 12.79 21.55 3.90
N LYS A 32 12.73 20.22 3.67
CA LYS A 32 13.88 19.40 3.29
C LYS A 32 14.40 19.80 1.90
N GLU A 33 13.52 20.07 0.94
CA GLU A 33 13.90 20.60 -0.38
C GLU A 33 14.50 22.01 -0.31
N ILE A 34 13.94 22.91 0.50
CA ILE A 34 14.46 24.27 0.67
C ILE A 34 15.89 24.23 1.24
N GLN A 35 16.11 23.40 2.27
CA GLN A 35 17.43 23.24 2.86
C GLN A 35 18.43 22.62 1.88
N SER A 36 17.99 21.64 1.07
CA SER A 36 18.80 21.07 0.00
C SER A 36 19.23 22.14 -0.99
N ARG A 37 18.29 22.96 -1.51
CA ARG A 37 18.56 24.04 -2.48
C ARG A 37 19.62 25.02 -1.98
N SER A 38 19.51 25.47 -0.73
CA SER A 38 20.48 26.38 -0.11
C SER A 38 21.89 25.78 -0.04
N GLY A 39 22.00 24.48 0.28
CA GLY A 39 23.28 23.78 0.30
C GLY A 39 23.93 23.66 -1.09
N ILE A 40 23.12 23.49 -2.12
CA ILE A 40 23.59 23.39 -3.51
C ILE A 40 24.07 24.75 -4.02
N GLU A 41 23.33 25.83 -3.75
CA GLU A 41 23.72 27.19 -4.13
C GLU A 41 25.04 27.62 -3.47
N SER A 42 25.23 27.27 -2.19
CA SER A 42 26.49 27.48 -1.47
C SER A 42 27.65 26.72 -2.11
N THR A 43 27.42 25.46 -2.49
CA THR A 43 28.43 24.61 -3.15
C THR A 43 28.80 25.14 -4.53
N LEU A 44 27.82 25.58 -5.32
CA LEU A 44 28.04 26.17 -6.64
C LEU A 44 28.82 27.47 -6.54
N SER A 45 28.48 28.33 -5.57
CA SER A 45 29.17 29.59 -5.31
C SER A 45 30.62 29.36 -4.93
N LYS A 46 30.91 28.33 -4.12
CA LYS A 46 32.28 27.94 -3.79
C LYS A 46 33.06 27.48 -5.02
N TRP A 47 32.47 26.63 -5.86
CA TRP A 47 33.14 26.17 -7.08
C TRP A 47 33.40 27.29 -8.09
N LEU A 48 32.55 28.32 -8.14
CA LEU A 48 32.80 29.52 -8.95
C LEU A 48 34.00 30.32 -8.45
N GLN A 49 34.18 30.42 -7.13
CA GLN A 49 35.33 31.11 -6.52
C GLN A 49 36.65 30.34 -6.71
N ASP A 50 36.59 29.03 -6.88
CA ASP A 50 37.77 28.17 -7.09
C ASP A 50 38.32 28.21 -8.54
N ILE A 51 37.65 28.94 -9.45
CA ILE A 51 38.10 29.11 -10.84
C ILE A 51 39.21 30.17 -10.88
N PRO A 52 40.42 29.82 -11.33
CA PRO A 52 41.50 30.78 -11.43
C PRO A 52 41.21 31.85 -12.48
N THR A 53 41.59 33.09 -12.17
CA THR A 53 41.37 34.26 -13.03
C THR A 53 42.66 34.75 -13.70
N GLU A 54 43.79 34.12 -13.39
CA GLU A 54 45.10 34.51 -13.88
C GLU A 54 45.36 33.94 -15.29
N ALA A 55 45.87 34.78 -16.20
CA ALA A 55 46.04 34.42 -17.61
C ALA A 55 47.02 33.26 -17.88
N HIS A 56 47.84 32.85 -16.90
CA HIS A 56 48.75 31.72 -17.03
C HIS A 56 48.11 30.37 -16.64
N GLN A 57 46.88 30.39 -16.10
CA GLN A 57 46.13 29.20 -15.67
C GLN A 57 44.87 28.97 -16.51
N ILE A 58 44.84 29.48 -17.75
CA ILE A 58 43.66 29.42 -18.62
C ILE A 58 43.20 27.98 -18.85
N ASP A 59 44.12 27.03 -19.07
CA ASP A 59 43.77 25.62 -19.27
C ASP A 59 43.09 25.02 -18.03
N GLU A 60 43.59 25.33 -16.83
CA GLU A 60 42.97 24.90 -15.57
C GLU A 60 41.60 25.56 -15.35
N ALA A 61 41.46 26.85 -15.72
CA ALA A 61 40.19 27.55 -15.65
C ALA A 61 39.14 26.90 -16.57
N VAL A 62 39.54 26.53 -17.80
CA VAL A 62 38.67 25.84 -18.75
C VAL A 62 38.21 24.49 -18.20
N ASP A 63 39.12 23.69 -17.65
CA ASP A 63 38.79 22.39 -17.04
C ASP A 63 37.81 22.53 -15.87
N LYS A 64 38.03 23.51 -14.98
CA LYS A 64 37.14 23.78 -13.85
C LYS A 64 35.77 24.27 -14.30
N VAL A 65 35.69 25.13 -15.31
CA VAL A 65 34.41 25.58 -15.89
C VAL A 65 33.67 24.41 -16.52
N GLN A 66 34.36 23.56 -17.31
CA GLN A 66 33.74 22.40 -17.94
C GLN A 66 33.21 21.41 -16.91
N MET A 67 33.97 21.16 -15.85
CA MET A 67 33.55 20.32 -14.73
C MET A 67 32.34 20.91 -13.99
N LEU A 68 32.32 22.22 -13.78
CA LEU A 68 31.21 22.93 -13.15
C LEU A 68 29.92 22.77 -13.97
N VAL A 69 29.99 22.95 -15.29
CA VAL A 69 28.86 22.76 -16.22
C VAL A 69 28.34 21.33 -16.16
N LEU A 70 29.22 20.33 -16.23
CA LEU A 70 28.83 18.91 -16.19
C LEU A 70 28.14 18.54 -14.86
N LYS A 71 28.68 19.01 -13.73
CA LYS A 71 28.08 18.78 -12.41
C LYS A 71 26.71 19.46 -12.30
N THR A 72 26.60 20.70 -12.77
CA THR A 72 25.35 21.47 -12.75
C THR A 72 24.29 20.81 -13.61
N TYR A 73 24.65 20.36 -14.82
CA TYR A 73 23.73 19.65 -15.69
C TYR A 73 23.25 18.33 -15.07
N SER A 74 24.16 17.53 -14.50
CA SER A 74 23.78 16.27 -13.83
C SER A 74 22.85 16.53 -12.66
N PHE A 75 23.09 17.61 -11.91
CA PHE A 75 22.24 18.03 -10.80
C PHE A 75 20.84 18.40 -11.28
N ILE A 76 20.72 19.31 -12.27
CA ILE A 76 19.44 19.71 -12.86
C ILE A 76 18.67 18.48 -13.36
N ARG A 77 19.34 17.58 -14.09
CA ARG A 77 18.72 16.36 -14.61
C ARG A 77 18.15 15.48 -13.50
N SER A 78 18.90 15.28 -12.41
CA SER A 78 18.40 14.52 -11.26
C SER A 78 17.15 15.15 -10.67
N GLN A 79 17.16 16.47 -10.46
CA GLN A 79 16.02 17.20 -9.91
C GLN A 79 14.80 17.14 -10.82
N VAL A 80 15.00 17.32 -12.12
CA VAL A 80 13.90 17.26 -13.09
C VAL A 80 13.26 15.87 -13.10
N CYS A 81 14.03 14.78 -13.02
CA CYS A 81 13.47 13.43 -12.90
C CYS A 81 12.56 13.28 -11.67
N ASP A 82 13.04 13.73 -10.50
CA ASP A 82 12.27 13.66 -9.26
C ASP A 82 10.98 14.51 -9.34
N GLN A 83 11.07 15.71 -9.92
CA GLN A 83 9.92 16.61 -10.09
C GLN A 83 8.91 16.06 -11.11
N VAL A 84 9.36 15.42 -12.19
CA VAL A 84 8.47 14.77 -13.17
C VAL A 84 7.71 13.61 -12.51
N GLU A 85 8.36 12.82 -11.65
CA GLU A 85 7.69 11.77 -10.88
C GLU A 85 6.63 12.36 -9.94
N LEU A 86 6.97 13.41 -9.19
CA LEU A 86 6.03 14.08 -8.29
C LEU A 86 4.85 14.71 -9.02
N PHE A 87 5.12 15.31 -10.18
CA PHE A 87 4.09 15.83 -11.06
C PHE A 87 3.16 14.72 -11.53
N ALA A 88 3.71 13.62 -12.02
CA ALA A 88 2.93 12.49 -12.50
C ALA A 88 2.05 11.88 -11.39
N TYR A 89 2.61 11.79 -10.18
CA TYR A 89 1.90 11.35 -9.00
C TYR A 89 0.72 12.28 -8.66
N SER A 90 0.97 13.59 -8.62
CA SER A 90 0.00 14.58 -8.13
C SER A 90 -1.11 14.87 -9.14
N PHE A 91 -0.80 14.92 -10.44
CA PHE A 91 -1.76 15.30 -11.47
C PHE A 91 -2.47 14.12 -12.14
N PHE A 92 -1.86 12.94 -12.16
CA PHE A 92 -2.50 11.76 -12.76
C PHE A 92 -2.87 10.74 -11.72
N LYS A 93 -1.89 10.22 -10.97
CA LYS A 93 -2.13 9.06 -10.09
C LYS A 93 -3.15 9.35 -8.99
N VAL A 94 -2.97 10.43 -8.21
CA VAL A 94 -3.90 10.75 -7.11
C VAL A 94 -5.31 11.05 -7.63
N PRO A 95 -5.51 11.90 -8.66
CA PRO A 95 -6.84 12.13 -9.22
C PRO A 95 -7.49 10.86 -9.78
N MET A 96 -6.73 10.00 -10.47
CA MET A 96 -7.26 8.73 -10.99
C MET A 96 -7.68 7.78 -9.86
N LEU A 97 -6.89 7.67 -8.78
CA LEU A 97 -7.23 6.85 -7.62
C LEU A 97 -8.47 7.37 -6.90
N ARG A 98 -8.61 8.70 -6.75
CA ARG A 98 -9.82 9.30 -6.18
C ARG A 98 -11.05 8.98 -7.01
N ARG A 99 -10.95 9.13 -8.34
CA ARG A 99 -12.06 8.80 -9.25
C ARG A 99 -12.42 7.32 -9.22
N LEU A 100 -11.42 6.43 -9.19
CA LEU A 100 -11.65 5.00 -9.04
C LEU A 100 -12.38 4.68 -7.72
N ALA A 101 -11.98 5.30 -6.61
CA ALA A 101 -12.65 5.12 -5.33
C ALA A 101 -14.12 5.59 -5.37
N GLU A 102 -14.40 6.71 -6.04
CA GLU A 102 -15.76 7.20 -6.27
C GLU A 102 -16.59 6.27 -7.17
N ASP A 103 -15.99 5.64 -8.18
CA ASP A 103 -16.69 4.70 -9.04
C ASP A 103 -16.96 3.39 -8.30
N MET A 104 -15.99 2.90 -7.51
CA MET A 104 -16.15 1.73 -6.65
C MET A 104 -17.23 1.93 -5.58
N SER A 105 -17.39 3.14 -5.02
CA SER A 105 -18.43 3.41 -4.02
C SER A 105 -19.85 3.37 -4.60
N LYS A 106 -19.98 3.56 -5.92
CA LYS A 106 -21.25 3.47 -6.67
C LYS A 106 -21.51 2.08 -7.23
N MET A 107 -20.55 1.15 -7.13
CA MET A 107 -20.77 -0.22 -7.59
C MET A 107 -21.79 -0.92 -6.71
N GLU A 108 -22.96 -1.19 -7.28
CA GLU A 108 -23.96 -2.04 -6.67
C GLU A 108 -23.97 -3.42 -7.31
N LEU A 109 -24.35 -4.44 -6.54
CA LEU A 109 -24.64 -5.76 -7.08
C LEU A 109 -25.77 -5.65 -8.10
N SER A 110 -25.64 -6.37 -9.22
CA SER A 110 -26.75 -6.55 -10.15
C SER A 110 -27.95 -7.17 -9.44
N ASP A 111 -29.17 -6.84 -9.85
CA ASP A 111 -30.38 -7.42 -9.28
C ASP A 111 -30.42 -8.95 -9.41
N MET A 112 -29.83 -9.48 -10.49
CA MET A 112 -29.65 -10.92 -10.66
C MET A 112 -28.73 -11.51 -9.59
N ASP A 113 -27.61 -10.84 -9.29
CA ASP A 113 -26.66 -11.29 -8.27
C ASP A 113 -27.28 -11.18 -6.87
N LYS A 114 -27.96 -10.07 -6.55
CA LYS A 114 -28.70 -9.89 -5.30
C LYS A 114 -29.68 -11.06 -5.08
N THR A 115 -30.47 -11.39 -6.10
CA THR A 115 -31.45 -12.49 -6.04
C THR A 115 -30.76 -13.84 -5.83
N ASN A 116 -29.67 -14.12 -6.55
CA ASN A 116 -28.90 -15.35 -6.38
C ASN A 116 -28.28 -15.46 -4.98
N TYR A 117 -27.74 -14.38 -4.44
CA TYR A 117 -27.18 -14.35 -3.09
C TYR A 117 -28.26 -14.55 -2.02
N GLU A 118 -29.44 -13.95 -2.18
CA GLU A 118 -30.57 -14.15 -1.27
C GLU A 118 -31.08 -15.58 -1.29
N ALA A 119 -31.27 -16.17 -2.48
CA ALA A 119 -31.67 -17.56 -2.63
C ALA A 119 -30.66 -18.51 -1.98
N ARG A 120 -29.36 -18.28 -2.24
CA ARG A 120 -28.28 -19.04 -1.61
C ARG A 120 -28.29 -18.87 -0.09
N ARG A 121 -28.45 -17.65 0.43
CA ARG A 121 -28.51 -17.38 1.87
C ARG A 121 -29.68 -18.10 2.52
N ASN A 122 -30.85 -18.11 1.89
CA ASN A 122 -32.04 -18.78 2.41
C ASN A 122 -31.83 -20.30 2.45
N ARG A 123 -31.26 -20.88 1.39
CA ARG A 123 -30.91 -22.30 1.36
C ARG A 123 -29.93 -22.67 2.49
N LEU A 124 -28.85 -21.90 2.65
CA LEU A 124 -27.86 -22.17 3.70
C LEU A 124 -28.45 -22.04 5.10
N LYS A 125 -29.38 -21.10 5.33
CA LYS A 125 -30.06 -20.98 6.64
C LYS A 125 -30.84 -22.25 6.97
N VAL A 126 -31.59 -22.79 6.00
CA VAL A 126 -32.33 -24.04 6.19
C VAL A 126 -31.38 -25.19 6.51
N GLU A 127 -30.29 -25.34 5.73
CA GLU A 127 -29.28 -26.38 5.99
C GLU A 127 -28.64 -26.24 7.38
N ILE A 128 -28.38 -25.02 7.85
CA ILE A 128 -27.85 -24.76 9.21
C ILE A 128 -28.87 -25.14 10.28
N ASP A 129 -30.15 -24.81 10.11
CA ASP A 129 -31.19 -25.11 11.08
C ASP A 129 -31.45 -26.62 11.17
N GLU A 130 -31.46 -27.33 10.04
CA GLU A 130 -31.52 -28.79 9.99
C GLU A 130 -30.32 -29.43 10.71
N ALA A 131 -29.11 -28.95 10.44
CA ALA A 131 -27.91 -29.44 11.12
C ALA A 131 -27.94 -29.19 12.63
N ARG A 132 -28.50 -28.05 13.07
CA ARG A 132 -28.70 -27.75 14.51
C ARG A 132 -29.69 -28.70 15.16
N ILE A 133 -30.79 -29.03 14.49
CA ILE A 133 -31.78 -29.99 14.99
C ILE A 133 -31.13 -31.36 15.13
N ALA A 134 -30.45 -31.84 14.08
CA ALA A 134 -29.77 -33.13 14.11
C ALA A 134 -28.71 -33.19 15.22
N LEU A 135 -27.94 -32.13 15.43
CA LEU A 135 -26.94 -32.06 16.49
C LEU A 135 -27.58 -32.09 17.88
N LYS A 136 -28.73 -31.43 18.07
CA LYS A 136 -29.50 -31.49 19.32
C LYS A 136 -29.97 -32.92 19.61
N GLU A 137 -30.50 -33.63 18.61
CA GLU A 137 -30.94 -35.02 18.77
C GLU A 137 -29.79 -35.96 19.16
N VAL A 138 -28.62 -35.78 18.55
CA VAL A 138 -27.41 -36.54 18.91
C VAL A 138 -27.01 -36.27 20.36
N ASN A 139 -27.01 -35.00 20.79
CA ASN A 139 -26.70 -34.63 22.19
C ASN A 139 -27.71 -35.25 23.17
N GLU A 140 -29.01 -35.20 22.87
CA GLU A 140 -30.03 -35.84 23.71
C GLU A 140 -29.83 -37.36 23.80
N CYS A 141 -29.34 -38.00 22.73
CA CYS A 141 -29.01 -39.43 22.74
C CYS A 141 -27.80 -39.71 23.64
N ILE A 142 -26.74 -38.89 23.53
CA ILE A 142 -25.55 -38.97 24.39
C ILE A 142 -25.97 -38.85 25.86
N ASP A 143 -26.76 -37.83 26.21
CA ASP A 143 -27.24 -37.61 27.57
C ASP A 143 -28.01 -38.83 28.11
N ARG A 144 -28.86 -39.45 27.29
CA ARG A 144 -29.61 -40.66 27.69
C ARG A 144 -28.69 -41.83 27.96
N ILE A 145 -27.66 -42.03 27.13
CA ILE A 145 -26.70 -43.12 27.28
C ILE A 145 -25.82 -42.89 28.52
N GLU A 146 -25.34 -41.66 28.75
CA GLU A 146 -24.56 -41.31 29.93
C GLU A 146 -25.38 -41.51 31.21
N ASN A 147 -26.63 -41.05 31.24
CA ASN A 147 -27.53 -41.27 32.36
C ASN A 147 -27.83 -42.76 32.60
N PHE A 148 -27.96 -43.55 31.54
CA PHE A 148 -28.14 -45.00 31.67
C PHE A 148 -26.89 -45.66 32.26
N LYS A 149 -25.70 -45.30 31.77
CA LYS A 149 -24.42 -45.78 32.30
C LYS A 149 -24.29 -45.47 33.80
N LEU A 150 -24.55 -44.23 34.20
CA LEU A 150 -24.51 -43.82 35.61
C LEU A 150 -25.46 -44.65 36.49
N LYS A 151 -26.68 -44.94 36.00
CA LYS A 151 -27.63 -45.80 36.71
C LYS A 151 -27.13 -47.24 36.86
N CYS A 152 -26.52 -47.81 35.81
CA CYS A 152 -25.95 -49.16 35.87
C CYS A 152 -24.73 -49.23 36.80
N GLU A 153 -23.89 -48.20 36.83
CA GLU A 153 -22.75 -48.10 37.76
C GLU A 153 -23.24 -47.98 39.21
N ALA A 154 -24.27 -47.16 39.47
CA ALA A 154 -24.88 -47.04 40.80
C ALA A 154 -25.50 -48.37 41.31
N GLN A 155 -26.11 -49.16 40.42
CA GLN A 155 -26.66 -50.48 40.76
C GLN A 155 -25.60 -51.56 40.98
N ARG A 156 -24.37 -51.40 40.46
CA ARG A 156 -23.24 -52.32 40.70
C ARG A 156 -22.53 -52.12 42.03
N HIS A 157 -22.77 -50.98 42.69
CA HIS A 157 -22.16 -50.61 43.97
C HIS A 157 -23.11 -50.78 45.19
N LEU A 158 -24.31 -51.32 44.97
CA LEU A 158 -25.24 -51.82 46.00
C LEU A 158 -25.14 -53.35 46.10
#